data_AF-A0A1I0JU80-F1
#
_entry.id   AF-A0A1I0JU80-F1
#
_cell.length_a   1.000
_cell.length_b   1.000
_cell.length_c   1.000
_cell.angle_alpha   90.00
_cell.angle_beta   90.00
_cell.angle_gamma   90.00
#
_symmetry.space_group_name_H-M   'P 1'
#
loop_
_entity.id
_entity.type
_entity.pdbx_description
1 polymer ?
#
loop_
_entity_poly.entity_id
_entity_poly.type
_entity_poly.pdbx_seq_one_letter_code
_entity_poly.pdbx_strand_id
1 'polypeptide(L)' 'MRIWVVEDDRLLNKTLCYNLNAAGYTVDSALTKSVAGNFLARHD' A
#
# COMPACT_ATOMS: atom_id res chain seq x y z
N MET A 1 -8.80 -8.84 -5.58
CA MET A 1 -8.73 -7.37 -5.65
C MET A 1 -7.44 -6.91 -4.97
N ARG A 2 -6.69 -6.01 -5.61
CA ARG A 2 -5.44 -5.46 -5.05
C ARG A 2 -5.69 -4.02 -4.61
N ILE A 3 -5.30 -3.68 -3.38
CA ILE A 3 -5.51 -2.37 -2.77
C ILE A 3 -4.17 -1.68 -2.59
N TRP A 4 -4.12 -0.41 -2.95
CA TRP A 4 -2.93 0.42 -2.85
C TRP A 4 -3.11 1.40 -1.70
N VAL A 5 -2.30 1.28 -0.66
CA VAL A 5 -2.38 2.14 0.54
C VAL A 5 -1.22 3.12 0.50
N VAL A 6 -1.53 4.40 0.28
CA VAL A 6 -0.53 5.48 0.31
C VAL A 6 -0.77 6.30 1.56
N GLU A 7 0.04 6.05 2.59
CA GLU A 7 -0.06 6.70 3.90
C GLU A 7 1.33 7.07 4.38
N ASP A 8 1.51 8.30 4.84
CA ASP A 8 2.77 8.85 5.33
C ASP A 8 3.11 8.34 6.75
N ASP A 9 2.09 8.09 7.57
CA ASP A 9 2.24 7.49 8.88
C ASP A 9 2.58 5.99 8.78
N ARG A 10 3.78 5.63 9.24
CA ARG A 10 4.31 4.25 9.16
C ARG A 10 3.52 3.25 9.99
N LEU A 11 2.92 3.66 11.10
CA LEU A 11 2.16 2.77 11.98
C LEU A 11 0.77 2.49 11.40
N LEU A 12 0.10 3.54 10.92
CA LEU A 12 -1.19 3.42 10.25
C LEU A 12 -1.06 2.63 8.95
N ASN A 13 -0.04 2.91 8.14
CA ASN A 13 0.25 2.20 6.89
C ASN A 13 0.43 0.69 7.14
N LYS A 14 1.21 0.32 8.16
CA LYS A 14 1.39 -1.09 8.55
C LYS A 14 0.12 -1.73 9.08
N THR A 15 -0.66 -1.01 9.89
CA THR A 15 -1.91 -1.52 10.47
C THR A 15 -2.95 -1.79 9.39
N LEU A 16 -3.08 -0.88 8.42
CA LEU A 16 -3.96 -1.05 7.27
C LEU A 16 -3.51 -2.23 6.39
N CYS A 17 -2.23 -2.31 6.07
CA CYS A 17 -1.67 -3.42 5.29
C CYS A 17 -1.90 -4.77 5.98
N TYR A 18 -1.68 -4.85 7.29
CA TYR A 18 -1.94 -6.05 8.08
C TYR A 18 -3.42 -6.43 8.08
N ASN A 19 -4.32 -5.50 8.35
CA ASN A 19 -5.76 -5.75 8.41
C ASN A 19 -6.33 -6.19 7.06
N LEU A 20 -5.91 -5.53 5.98
CA LEU A 20 -6.36 -5.85 4.63
C LEU A 20 -5.79 -7.18 4.13
N ASN A 21 -4.53 -7.48 4.45
CA ASN A 21 -3.92 -8.78 4.15
C ASN A 21 -4.61 -9.91 4.93
N ALA A 22 -4.92 -9.70 6.22
CA ALA A 22 -5.69 -10.65 7.02
C ALA A 22 -7.13 -10.84 6.50
N ALA A 23 -7.72 -9.82 5.89
CA ALA A 23 -9.01 -9.89 5.20
C ALA A 23 -8.93 -10.56 3.80
N GLY A 24 -7.74 -10.98 3.35
CA GLY A 24 -7.55 -11.67 2.07
C GLY A 24 -7.33 -10.75 0.87
N TYR A 25 -7.07 -9.46 1.10
CA TYR A 25 -6.71 -8.53 0.03
C TYR A 25 -5.20 -8.43 -0.14
N THR A 26 -4.74 -8.41 -1.39
CA THR A 26 -3.34 -8.09 -1.70
C THR A 26 -3.14 -6.59 -1.53
N VAL A 27 -2.26 -6.16 -0.63
CA VAL A 27 -1.99 -4.74 -0.38
C VAL A 27 -0.57 -4.37 -0.74
N ASP A 28 -0.45 -3.35 -1.59
CA ASP A 28 0.80 -2.65 -1.86
C ASP A 28 0.79 -1.33 -1.10
N SER A 29 1.74 -1.14 -0.19
CA SER A 29 1.80 0.05 0.64
C SER A 29 2.98 0.95 0.27
N ALA A 30 2.71 2.26 0.18
CA ALA A 30 3.69 3.27 -0.17
C ALA A 30 3.66 4.42 0.85
N LEU A 31 4.84 4.88 1.24
CA LEU A 31 5.01 5.95 2.24
C LEU A 31 4.93 7.35 1.64
N THR A 32 5.09 7.47 0.33
CA THR A 32 5.07 8.75 -0.37
C THR A 32 4.39 8.59 -1.73
N LYS A 33 3.81 9.68 -2.24
CA LYS A 33 3.27 9.74 -3.61
C LYS A 33 4.31 9.33 -4.65
N SER A 34 5.57 9.69 -4.45
CA SER A 34 6.67 9.34 -5.36
C SER A 34 6.92 7.83 -5.38
N VAL A 35 6.90 7.18 -4.21
CA VAL A 35 7.03 5.72 -4.10
C VAL A 35 5.82 5.05 -4.77
N ALA A 36 4.60 5.53 -4.48
CA ALA A 36 3.37 5.02 -5.12
C ALA A 36 3.39 5.15 -6.64
N GLY A 37 3.83 6.31 -7.16
CA GLY A 37 3.97 6.57 -8.59
C GLY A 37 5.02 5.67 -9.24
N ASN A 38 6.13 5.41 -8.56
CA ASN A 38 7.16 4.50 -9.06
C ASN A 38 6.68 3.04 -9.07
N PHE A 39 5.85 2.63 -8.11
CA PHE A 39 5.24 1.31 -8.13
C PHE A 39 4.22 1.17 -9.27
N LEU A 40 3.40 2.19 -9.55
CA LEU A 40 2.49 2.19 -10.69
C LEU A 40 3.26 2.07 -12.01
N ALA A 41 4.33 2.87 -12.19
CA ALA A 41 5.14 2.89 -13.40
C ALA A 41 5.94 1.60 -13.65
N ARG A 42 6.16 0.77 -12.61
CA ARG A 42 6.81 -0.55 -12.75
C ARG A 42 5.83 -1.68 -13.04
N HIS A 43 4.53 -1.42 -12.97
CA HIS A 43 3.48 -2.43 -13.08
C HIS A 43 2.58 -2.25 -14.32
N ASP A 44 2.90 -1.26 -15.18
CA ASP A 44 2.48 -1.13 -16.59
C ASP A 44 3.35 -2.05 -17.49
#